data_AF-A0A661RFR7-F1
#
_entry.id   AF-A0A661RFR7-F1
#
_cell.length_a   1.000
_cell.length_b   1.000
_cell.length_c   1.000
_cell.angle_alpha   90.00
_cell.angle_beta   90.00
_cell.angle_gamma   90.00
#
_symmetry.space_group_name_H-M   'P 1'
#
loop_
_entity.id
_entity.type
_entity.pdbx_description
1 polymer ?
#
loop_
_entity_poly.entity_id
_entity_poly.type
_entity_poly.pdbx_seq_one_letter_code
_entity_poly.pdbx_strand_id
1 'polypeptide(L)'
;MYETAFAEYARKQPGCRLRKGLAMNLKMQFCLLLLLAGFFTLPAAAATSWLIAAPDEFADAGAPVLFYVVKPDGHSDWPDTLRLRMVQDNRTYEVELTAVEAATPDSVRRSYRAVLSKSLSGLVRVDLAGVESNRLVLQVTASDEIKENQTDEIKAKQTEKIPETKPGRRDSVLFPAGEPALSVNEPMYFVAGGTSGGLNDATARFQFSLKYRILDPDSLPVQWCHPLSGLNFAYTQTSLWDLGEESAPFHDTSYRPSLFWQGAASGKGLMPDMLRGGYEHESNGKDGADSRGIDMFFMQPVWEIGFPDGRRLIFGPKIYGYLNKSGHNSDIQKYRGNVDWIFRYGREDGLILASLFRIGTTGRGSAQFDLSYPLRRSFFARTGGFLYLQVFKGYGESLLDYKHNSGTQVRVGFAFVR
;
A
#
# COMPACT_ATOMS: atom_id res chain seq x y z
N MET A 1 25.19 43.12 52.15
CA MET A 1 24.46 44.38 52.37
C MET A 1 25.09 45.41 51.45
N TYR A 2 24.59 45.47 50.22
CA TYR A 2 23.64 46.47 49.70
C TYR A 2 24.44 47.59 49.01
N GLU A 3 24.64 47.51 47.69
CA GLU A 3 23.75 48.11 46.68
C GLU A 3 23.48 49.58 46.96
N THR A 4 24.08 50.47 46.18
CA THR A 4 23.37 51.46 45.35
C THR A 4 24.35 52.38 44.62
N ALA A 5 23.88 52.89 43.48
CA ALA A 5 24.46 53.98 42.68
C ALA A 5 25.61 53.64 41.73
N PHE A 6 25.29 52.95 40.63
CA PHE A 6 25.95 53.21 39.33
C PHE A 6 24.92 53.18 38.21
N ALA A 7 24.00 54.14 38.26
CA ALA A 7 23.06 54.43 37.19
C ALA A 7 23.07 55.94 36.90
N GLU A 8 24.24 56.49 36.51
CA GLU A 8 24.31 57.77 35.79
C GLU A 8 25.74 58.04 35.28
N TYR A 9 26.17 57.34 34.24
CA TYR A 9 27.29 57.81 33.41
C TYR A 9 27.12 57.34 31.96
N ALA A 10 25.98 57.68 31.37
CA ALA A 10 25.75 57.57 29.94
C ALA A 10 25.34 58.95 29.40
N ARG A 11 26.30 59.69 28.83
CA ARG A 11 26.10 60.56 27.64
C ARG A 11 27.39 61.29 27.25
N LYS A 12 28.10 60.76 26.25
CA LYS A 12 28.51 61.45 24.99
C LYS A 12 29.51 60.57 24.22
N GLN A 13 29.06 60.14 23.04
CA GLN A 13 29.67 59.30 21.99
C GLN A 13 30.81 60.04 21.24
N PRO A 14 31.44 59.51 20.16
CA PRO A 14 31.79 58.12 19.80
C PRO A 14 33.24 57.98 19.26
N GLY A 15 33.77 56.75 19.20
CA GLY A 15 35.00 56.48 18.43
C GLY A 15 35.53 55.06 18.59
N CYS A 16 35.12 54.18 17.66
CA CYS A 16 35.83 52.99 17.18
C CYS A 16 36.72 52.21 18.18
N ARG A 17 36.26 51.05 18.64
CA ARG A 17 36.95 49.74 18.51
C ARG A 17 36.37 48.65 19.42
N LEU A 18 36.29 47.46 18.85
CA LEU A 18 36.58 46.13 19.41
C LEU A 18 36.14 45.80 20.85
N ARG A 19 35.33 44.73 20.96
CA ARG A 19 35.65 43.43 21.62
C ARG A 19 34.33 42.77 22.06
N LYS A 20 34.07 41.50 21.77
CA LYS A 20 34.39 40.30 22.57
C LYS A 20 33.45 39.18 22.03
N GLY A 21 33.73 37.90 22.10
CA GLY A 21 34.78 37.23 22.84
C GLY A 21 34.73 35.73 22.54
N LEU A 22 35.91 35.13 22.63
CA LEU A 22 36.14 33.72 22.81
C LEU A 22 35.74 33.35 24.25
N ALA A 23 34.74 32.50 24.43
CA ALA A 23 34.58 31.70 25.63
C ALA A 23 33.86 30.40 25.25
N MET A 24 34.66 29.34 25.25
CA MET A 24 34.32 27.97 24.95
C MET A 24 33.61 27.33 26.16
N ASN A 25 32.46 26.69 25.92
CA ASN A 25 31.82 25.70 26.79
C ASN A 25 30.94 24.86 25.87
N LEU A 26 31.47 23.86 25.18
CA LEU A 26 31.62 22.48 25.67
C LEU A 26 30.41 21.96 26.45
N LYS A 27 29.25 21.88 25.76
CA LYS A 27 28.09 21.07 26.19
C LYS A 27 27.11 20.84 25.03
N MET A 28 27.57 20.20 23.95
CA MET A 28 26.65 19.58 22.98
C MET A 28 27.35 18.51 22.13
N GLN A 29 28.04 17.59 22.81
CA GLN A 29 28.52 16.32 22.24
C GLN A 29 27.94 15.19 23.10
N PHE A 30 26.62 15.09 23.18
CA PHE A 30 25.92 13.95 23.78
C PHE A 30 24.45 13.98 23.32
N CYS A 31 24.23 13.89 22.01
CA CYS A 31 22.92 13.53 21.45
C CYS A 31 23.01 12.89 20.05
N LEU A 32 24.22 12.52 19.61
CA LEU A 32 24.47 11.84 18.34
C LEU A 32 25.16 10.49 18.60
N LEU A 33 24.57 9.70 19.50
CA LEU A 33 24.98 8.31 19.77
C LEU A 33 23.82 7.45 20.32
N LEU A 34 22.57 7.89 20.11
CA LEU A 34 21.35 7.20 20.57
C LEU A 34 20.36 6.89 19.42
N LEU A 35 20.82 7.00 18.16
CA LEU A 35 20.06 6.63 16.96
C LEU A 35 20.87 5.71 16.02
N LEU A 36 21.87 5.02 16.57
CA LEU A 36 22.62 3.93 15.92
C LEU A 36 22.80 2.72 16.86
N ALA A 37 21.91 2.56 17.84
CA ALA A 37 21.82 1.39 18.72
C ALA A 37 20.37 0.87 18.74
N GLY A 38 19.88 0.48 17.57
CA GLY A 38 18.56 -0.12 17.37
C GLY A 38 18.56 -1.36 16.46
N PHE A 39 19.73 -1.76 15.94
CA PHE A 39 19.96 -3.13 15.48
C PHE A 39 20.64 -3.89 16.61
N PHE A 40 19.96 -4.02 17.75
CA PHE A 40 20.12 -5.26 18.47
C PHE A 40 19.58 -6.33 17.54
N THR A 41 20.44 -7.27 17.16
CA THR A 41 19.97 -8.63 16.87
C THR A 41 19.11 -9.00 18.07
N LEU A 42 17.78 -8.97 17.91
CA LEU A 42 16.92 -9.66 18.85
C LEU A 42 17.50 -11.07 18.94
N PRO A 43 17.93 -11.55 20.13
CA PRO A 43 18.20 -12.97 20.26
C PRO A 43 16.91 -13.65 19.78
N ALA A 44 17.03 -14.63 18.88
CA ALA A 44 15.89 -15.39 18.40
C ALA A 44 15.07 -15.77 19.63
N ALA A 45 13.87 -15.21 19.75
CA ALA A 45 13.02 -15.51 20.89
C ALA A 45 12.83 -17.02 20.90
N ALA A 46 13.23 -17.65 22.00
CA ALA A 46 13.09 -19.06 22.26
C ALA A 46 11.70 -19.53 21.81
N ALA A 47 11.63 -20.45 20.86
CA ALA A 47 10.36 -21.03 20.45
C ALA A 47 9.84 -21.87 21.63
N THR A 48 8.73 -21.47 22.26
CA THR A 48 8.10 -22.22 23.35
C THR A 48 7.28 -23.42 22.85
N SER A 49 7.08 -23.51 21.54
CA SER A 49 6.36 -24.58 20.85
C SER A 49 7.07 -24.92 19.53
N TRP A 50 6.76 -26.06 18.93
CA TRP A 50 7.37 -26.44 17.65
C TRP A 50 6.96 -25.46 16.56
N LEU A 51 7.89 -25.06 15.69
CA LEU A 51 7.54 -24.25 14.53
C LEU A 51 7.64 -25.08 13.26
N ILE A 52 6.68 -24.91 12.36
CA ILE A 52 6.69 -25.45 11.01
C ILE A 52 6.60 -24.29 10.02
N ALA A 53 7.38 -24.38 8.95
CA ALA A 53 7.37 -23.48 7.79
C ALA A 53 7.49 -24.31 6.50
N ALA A 54 6.95 -23.79 5.40
CA ALA A 54 7.20 -24.31 4.05
C ALA A 54 8.02 -23.27 3.27
N PRO A 55 8.89 -23.68 2.32
CA PRO A 55 9.64 -22.74 1.48
C PRO A 55 8.72 -21.95 0.53
N ASP A 56 7.58 -22.55 0.15
CA ASP A 56 6.60 -22.00 -0.77
C ASP A 56 5.18 -22.12 -0.19
N GLU A 57 4.32 -21.16 -0.52
CA GLU A 57 2.90 -21.15 -0.14
C GLU A 57 2.03 -22.02 -1.07
N PHE A 58 2.60 -22.48 -2.19
CA PHE A 58 1.94 -23.31 -3.20
C PHE A 58 2.44 -24.75 -3.15
N ALA A 59 1.54 -25.71 -3.30
CA ALA A 59 1.88 -27.12 -3.41
C ALA A 59 0.98 -27.83 -4.42
N ASP A 60 1.45 -28.94 -4.98
CA ASP A 60 0.63 -29.79 -5.86
C ASP A 60 0.17 -31.04 -5.12
N ALA A 61 -1.11 -31.39 -5.23
CA ALA A 61 -1.65 -32.60 -4.62
C ALA A 61 -0.95 -33.84 -5.19
N GLY A 62 -0.46 -34.72 -4.30
CA GLY A 62 0.33 -35.90 -4.69
C GLY A 62 1.80 -35.63 -4.98
N ALA A 63 2.27 -34.39 -4.90
CA ALA A 63 3.70 -34.05 -5.03
C ALA A 63 4.39 -33.99 -3.66
N PRO A 64 5.71 -34.26 -3.60
CA PRO A 64 6.49 -34.10 -2.36
C PRO A 64 6.70 -32.62 -2.03
N VAL A 65 6.37 -32.25 -0.79
CA VAL A 65 6.56 -30.90 -0.24
C VAL A 65 7.61 -30.93 0.87
N LEU A 66 8.48 -29.93 0.87
CA LEU A 66 9.50 -29.73 1.90
C LEU A 66 8.95 -28.86 3.03
N PHE A 67 9.23 -29.24 4.27
CA PHE A 67 8.91 -28.47 5.46
C PHE A 67 10.16 -28.24 6.30
N TYR A 68 10.30 -27.03 6.84
CA TYR A 68 11.30 -26.72 7.85
C TYR A 68 10.64 -26.74 9.21
N VAL A 69 11.18 -27.55 10.10
CA VAL A 69 10.70 -27.66 11.47
C VAL A 69 11.77 -27.10 12.40
N VAL A 70 11.36 -26.29 13.37
CA VAL A 70 12.20 -25.75 14.44
C VAL A 70 11.71 -26.35 15.75
N LYS A 71 12.63 -26.96 16.51
CA LYS A 71 12.32 -27.58 17.80
C LYS A 71 12.29 -26.50 18.91
N PRO A 72 11.44 -26.66 19.94
CA PRO A 72 11.47 -25.77 21.09
C PRO A 72 12.70 -26.01 21.97
N ASP A 73 13.05 -25.01 22.78
CA ASP A 73 14.18 -25.10 23.72
C ASP A 73 13.95 -26.22 24.75
N GLY A 74 14.97 -27.06 24.98
CA GLY A 74 14.90 -28.21 25.90
C GLY A 74 14.73 -29.58 25.22
N HIS A 75 14.50 -29.62 23.91
CA HIS A 75 14.59 -30.86 23.13
C HIS A 75 16.00 -31.06 22.58
N SER A 76 16.72 -32.10 23.02
CA SER A 76 18.04 -32.46 22.47
C SER A 76 17.90 -33.21 21.14
N ASP A 77 16.92 -34.09 21.04
CA ASP A 77 16.85 -35.08 19.97
C ASP A 77 15.91 -34.65 18.84
N TRP A 78 16.31 -34.96 17.60
CA TRP A 78 15.49 -34.75 16.42
C TRP A 78 14.79 -36.06 16.02
N PRO A 79 13.46 -36.11 15.94
CA PRO A 79 12.77 -37.29 15.47
C PRO A 79 13.00 -37.48 13.96
N ASP A 80 13.15 -38.71 13.50
CA ASP A 80 13.28 -39.02 12.06
C ASP A 80 11.94 -38.91 11.33
N THR A 81 10.83 -39.05 12.06
CA THR A 81 9.48 -38.89 11.54
C THR A 81 8.64 -37.97 12.44
N LEU A 82 7.84 -37.12 11.81
CA LEU A 82 6.81 -36.30 12.43
C LEU A 82 5.47 -36.56 11.73
N ARG A 83 4.37 -36.04 12.28
CA ARG A 83 3.06 -36.11 11.62
C ARG A 83 2.60 -34.70 11.27
N LEU A 84 2.17 -34.52 10.02
CA LEU A 84 1.54 -33.30 9.54
C LEU A 84 0.02 -33.51 9.51
N ARG A 85 -0.70 -32.67 10.24
CA ARG A 85 -2.15 -32.58 10.16
C ARG A 85 -2.53 -31.52 9.14
N MET A 86 -3.46 -31.86 8.25
CA MET A 86 -3.98 -31.02 7.19
C MET A 86 -5.50 -30.95 7.33
N VAL A 87 -6.08 -29.75 7.28
CA VAL A 87 -7.51 -29.54 7.41
C VAL A 87 -8.04 -28.77 6.19
N GLN A 88 -9.02 -29.35 5.51
CA GLN A 88 -9.73 -28.77 4.36
C GLN A 88 -11.22 -29.12 4.47
N ASP A 89 -12.11 -28.13 4.33
CA ASP A 89 -13.57 -28.31 4.34
C ASP A 89 -14.09 -29.18 5.50
N ASN A 90 -13.54 -28.93 6.70
CA ASN A 90 -13.83 -29.67 7.93
C ASN A 90 -13.42 -31.16 7.93
N ARG A 91 -12.70 -31.63 6.90
CA ARG A 91 -12.04 -32.93 6.84
C ARG A 91 -10.59 -32.80 7.32
N THR A 92 -10.15 -33.78 8.09
CA THR A 92 -8.77 -33.84 8.60
C THR A 92 -8.04 -34.98 7.91
N TYR A 93 -6.84 -34.69 7.43
CA TYR A 93 -5.91 -35.65 6.85
C TYR A 93 -4.63 -35.61 7.65
N GLU A 94 -4.01 -36.76 7.89
CA GLU A 94 -2.68 -36.82 8.51
C GLU A 94 -1.72 -37.54 7.56
N VAL A 95 -0.51 -37.00 7.43
CA VAL A 95 0.57 -37.62 6.66
C VAL A 95 1.85 -37.61 7.46
N GLU A 96 2.71 -38.59 7.21
CA GLU A 96 4.03 -38.65 7.80
C GLU A 96 4.99 -37.66 7.12
N LEU A 97 5.71 -36.91 7.94
CA LEU A 97 6.86 -36.08 7.58
C LEU A 97 8.13 -36.89 7.84
N THR A 98 8.90 -37.20 6.81
CA THR A 98 10.17 -37.94 6.94
C THR A 98 11.34 -36.97 6.85
N ALA A 99 12.32 -37.08 7.75
CA ALA A 99 13.51 -36.23 7.73
C ALA A 99 14.30 -36.40 6.42
N VAL A 100 14.70 -35.29 5.81
CA VAL A 100 15.48 -35.29 4.56
C VAL A 100 16.97 -35.52 4.81
N GLU A 101 17.45 -35.11 5.97
CA GLU A 101 18.86 -35.13 6.36
C GLU A 101 19.03 -35.72 7.76
N ALA A 102 20.21 -36.27 8.05
CA ALA A 102 20.55 -36.78 9.39
C ALA A 102 20.54 -35.65 10.42
N ALA A 103 20.17 -35.97 11.67
CA ALA A 103 20.16 -35.01 12.76
C ALA A 103 21.55 -34.45 13.02
N THR A 104 21.67 -33.13 13.08
CA THR A 104 22.86 -32.43 13.57
C THR A 104 22.60 -31.97 15.01
N PRO A 105 23.42 -32.38 16.00
CA PRO A 105 23.14 -32.15 17.43
C PRO A 105 22.87 -30.69 17.80
N ASP A 106 23.61 -29.76 17.18
CA ASP A 106 23.54 -28.32 17.48
C ASP A 106 22.51 -27.56 16.61
N SER A 107 21.81 -28.25 15.70
CA SER A 107 20.84 -27.56 14.83
C SER A 107 19.50 -27.36 15.53
N VAL A 108 19.04 -26.12 15.48
CA VAL A 108 17.70 -25.70 15.92
C VAL A 108 16.62 -25.94 14.85
N ARG A 109 17.02 -26.29 13.61
CA ARG A 109 16.12 -26.55 12.48
C ARG A 109 16.45 -27.86 11.76
N ARG A 110 15.43 -28.63 11.36
CA ARG A 110 15.57 -29.81 10.50
C ARG A 110 14.55 -29.78 9.36
N SER A 111 14.94 -30.30 8.21
CA SER A 111 14.09 -30.38 7.02
C SER A 111 13.38 -31.74 6.95
N TYR A 112 12.08 -31.71 6.66
CA TYR A 112 11.22 -32.87 6.49
C TYR A 112 10.52 -32.85 5.13
N ARG A 113 10.12 -34.01 4.64
CA ARG A 113 9.38 -34.17 3.38
C ARG A 113 8.11 -34.98 3.62
N ALA A 114 7.00 -34.56 3.02
CA ALA A 114 5.78 -35.35 2.94
C ALA A 114 5.20 -35.28 1.53
N VAL A 115 4.44 -36.29 1.13
CA VAL A 115 3.63 -36.27 -0.10
C VAL A 115 2.20 -35.90 0.29
N LEU A 116 1.69 -34.78 -0.21
CA LEU A 116 0.32 -34.36 0.10
C LEU A 116 -0.69 -35.34 -0.50
N SER A 117 -1.82 -35.55 0.17
CA SER A 117 -2.88 -36.41 -0.37
C SER A 117 -3.35 -35.88 -1.74
N LYS A 118 -3.52 -36.79 -2.71
CA LYS A 118 -4.09 -36.48 -4.03
C LYS A 118 -5.50 -35.89 -3.96
N SER A 119 -6.20 -36.10 -2.84
CA SER A 119 -7.57 -35.64 -2.56
C SER A 119 -7.67 -34.16 -2.18
N LEU A 120 -6.54 -33.48 -1.94
CA LEU A 120 -6.49 -32.08 -1.49
C LEU A 120 -6.56 -31.11 -2.67
N SER A 121 -7.17 -29.94 -2.44
CA SER A 121 -7.19 -28.83 -3.40
C SER A 121 -7.54 -27.51 -2.70
N GLY A 122 -7.18 -26.36 -3.29
CA GLY A 122 -7.50 -25.06 -2.69
C GLY A 122 -6.74 -24.77 -1.40
N LEU A 123 -7.34 -24.01 -0.48
CA LEU A 123 -6.69 -23.62 0.77
C LEU A 123 -6.71 -24.77 1.78
N VAL A 124 -5.51 -25.22 2.18
CA VAL A 124 -5.32 -26.30 3.15
C VAL A 124 -4.56 -25.75 4.35
N ARG A 125 -5.17 -25.85 5.55
CA ARG A 125 -4.51 -25.47 6.80
C ARG A 125 -3.64 -26.62 7.29
N VAL A 126 -2.38 -26.35 7.65
CA VAL A 126 -1.45 -27.38 8.12
C VAL A 126 -0.81 -27.04 9.47
N ASP A 127 -0.60 -28.06 10.30
CA ASP A 127 0.08 -27.98 11.60
C ASP A 127 0.68 -29.35 11.98
N LEU A 128 1.56 -29.41 12.98
CA LEU A 128 2.12 -30.68 13.44
C LEU A 128 1.11 -31.42 14.31
N ALA A 129 0.88 -32.70 14.01
CA ALA A 129 0.00 -33.55 14.80
C ALA A 129 0.72 -34.09 16.04
N GLY A 130 0.05 -34.09 17.19
CA GLY A 130 0.56 -34.66 18.44
C GLY A 130 1.56 -33.79 19.21
N VAL A 131 1.94 -32.63 18.68
CA VAL A 131 2.72 -31.60 19.40
C VAL A 131 2.07 -30.24 19.18
N GLU A 132 2.31 -29.29 20.09
CA GLU A 132 1.86 -27.91 19.89
C GLU A 132 2.76 -27.23 18.84
N SER A 133 2.14 -26.69 17.79
CA SER A 133 2.84 -25.91 16.76
C SER A 133 2.04 -24.72 16.24
N ASN A 134 2.72 -23.81 15.54
CA ASN A 134 2.06 -22.82 14.71
C ASN A 134 1.27 -23.50 13.56
N ARG A 135 0.36 -22.74 12.95
CA ARG A 135 -0.47 -23.16 11.81
C ARG A 135 -0.03 -22.41 10.55
N LEU A 136 0.02 -23.10 9.43
CA LEU A 136 0.27 -22.53 8.10
C LEU A 136 -0.95 -22.75 7.21
N VAL A 137 -1.04 -21.99 6.12
CA VAL A 137 -2.02 -22.21 5.05
C VAL A 137 -1.26 -22.40 3.74
N LEU A 138 -1.58 -23.47 3.01
CA LEU A 138 -1.02 -23.77 1.69
C LEU A 138 -2.12 -23.71 0.64
N GLN A 139 -1.82 -23.12 -0.52
CA GLN A 139 -2.66 -23.19 -1.70
C GLN A 139 -2.28 -24.44 -2.50
N VAL A 140 -3.15 -25.46 -2.49
CA VAL A 140 -2.91 -26.76 -3.12
C VAL A 140 -3.58 -26.85 -4.50
N THR A 141 -2.80 -27.11 -5.55
CA THR A 141 -3.34 -27.44 -6.88
C THR A 141 -3.92 -28.84 -6.88
N ALA A 142 -5.17 -29.00 -7.32
CA ALA A 142 -5.83 -30.30 -7.43
C ALA A 142 -5.07 -31.26 -8.36
N SER A 143 -5.08 -32.56 -8.04
CA SER A 143 -4.57 -33.60 -8.93
C SER A 143 -5.44 -33.74 -10.19
N ASP A 144 -4.88 -34.29 -11.27
CA ASP A 144 -5.61 -34.43 -12.54
C ASP A 144 -6.87 -35.31 -12.42
N GLU A 145 -6.87 -36.29 -11.51
CA GLU A 145 -8.03 -37.14 -11.16
C GLU A 145 -9.18 -36.33 -10.51
N ILE A 146 -8.88 -35.31 -9.70
CA ILE A 146 -9.90 -34.41 -9.12
C ILE A 146 -10.46 -33.47 -10.19
N LYS A 147 -9.60 -32.95 -11.07
CA LYS A 147 -10.04 -32.05 -12.16
C LYS A 147 -11.06 -32.76 -13.06
N GLU A 148 -10.85 -34.03 -13.35
CA GLU A 148 -11.75 -34.84 -14.18
C GLU A 148 -13.09 -35.14 -13.47
N ASN A 149 -13.05 -35.57 -12.20
CA ASN A 149 -14.27 -35.82 -11.40
C ASN A 149 -15.08 -34.55 -11.12
N GLN A 150 -14.45 -33.40 -10.88
CA GLN A 150 -15.15 -32.11 -10.76
C GLN A 150 -15.76 -31.70 -12.10
N THR A 151 -15.11 -32.01 -13.23
CA THR A 151 -15.66 -31.74 -14.57
C THR A 151 -16.91 -32.59 -14.85
N ASP A 152 -16.95 -33.82 -14.35
CA ASP A 152 -18.11 -34.71 -14.51
C ASP A 152 -19.25 -34.40 -13.52
N GLU A 153 -18.96 -33.99 -12.27
CA GLU A 153 -19.98 -33.46 -11.35
C GLU A 153 -20.59 -32.14 -11.86
N ILE A 154 -19.78 -31.27 -12.49
CA ILE A 154 -20.25 -30.02 -13.10
C ILE A 154 -21.14 -30.30 -14.32
N LYS A 155 -20.83 -31.33 -15.12
CA LYS A 155 -21.70 -31.77 -16.23
C LYS A 155 -23.01 -32.40 -15.72
N ALA A 156 -22.97 -33.18 -14.65
CA ALA A 156 -24.16 -33.81 -14.07
C ALA A 156 -25.13 -32.78 -13.44
N LYS A 157 -24.60 -31.74 -12.76
CA LYS A 157 -25.39 -30.65 -12.17
C LYS A 157 -25.94 -29.63 -13.18
N GLN A 158 -25.47 -29.62 -14.43
CA GLN A 158 -25.97 -28.73 -15.49
C GLN A 158 -27.28 -29.20 -16.15
N THR A 159 -27.80 -30.40 -15.80
CA THR A 159 -29.05 -30.91 -16.40
C THR A 159 -30.32 -30.52 -15.62
N GLU A 160 -30.19 -30.04 -14.37
CA GLU A 160 -31.31 -29.46 -13.64
C GLU A 160 -31.33 -27.93 -13.81
N LYS A 161 -32.31 -27.48 -14.61
CA LYS A 161 -32.77 -26.10 -14.86
C LYS A 161 -32.32 -25.06 -13.82
N ILE A 162 -31.14 -24.46 -14.03
CA ILE A 162 -30.69 -23.25 -13.34
C ILE A 162 -31.35 -22.05 -14.05
N PRO A 163 -31.98 -21.10 -13.35
CA PRO A 163 -32.44 -19.86 -13.95
C PRO A 163 -31.22 -19.13 -14.51
N GLU A 164 -31.27 -18.73 -15.79
CA GLU A 164 -30.20 -17.99 -16.46
C GLU A 164 -29.65 -16.86 -15.56
N THR A 165 -28.50 -17.12 -14.95
CA THR A 165 -27.66 -16.08 -14.38
C THR A 165 -26.85 -15.51 -15.53
N LYS A 166 -27.06 -14.21 -15.75
CA LYS A 166 -26.45 -13.40 -16.80
C LYS A 166 -24.96 -13.69 -16.98
N PRO A 167 -24.44 -13.71 -18.22
CA PRO A 167 -23.01 -13.80 -18.46
C PRO A 167 -22.35 -12.49 -18.01
N GLY A 168 -21.34 -12.56 -17.13
CA GLY A 168 -20.42 -11.45 -16.87
C GLY A 168 -20.24 -11.05 -15.41
N ARG A 169 -19.34 -11.75 -14.71
CA ARG A 169 -18.43 -11.09 -13.78
C ARG A 169 -17.05 -11.70 -13.98
N ARG A 170 -16.38 -11.25 -15.06
CA ARG A 170 -14.93 -11.43 -15.22
C ARG A 170 -14.28 -10.66 -14.07
N ASP A 171 -13.44 -11.32 -13.28
CA ASP A 171 -12.63 -10.82 -12.16
C ASP A 171 -12.49 -9.29 -12.12
N SER A 172 -13.40 -8.55 -11.48
CA SER A 172 -13.36 -7.08 -11.45
C SER A 172 -12.12 -6.61 -10.68
N VAL A 173 -11.33 -5.68 -11.25
CA VAL A 173 -10.15 -5.14 -10.54
C VAL A 173 -10.54 -4.16 -9.43
N LEU A 174 -11.79 -3.74 -9.41
CA LEU A 174 -12.36 -2.83 -8.41
C LEU A 174 -12.53 -3.48 -7.02
N PHE A 175 -12.65 -4.81 -6.98
CA PHE A 175 -12.80 -5.59 -5.75
C PHE A 175 -11.91 -6.83 -5.80
N PRO A 176 -10.61 -6.70 -5.50
CA PRO A 176 -9.71 -7.85 -5.44
C PRO A 176 -10.21 -8.88 -4.44
N ALA A 177 -10.23 -10.15 -4.84
CA ALA A 177 -10.61 -11.24 -3.94
C ALA A 177 -9.59 -11.34 -2.80
N GLY A 178 -10.08 -11.47 -1.57
CA GLY A 178 -9.22 -11.61 -0.39
C GLY A 178 -8.41 -10.36 -0.04
N GLU A 179 -8.86 -9.16 -0.43
CA GLU A 179 -8.20 -7.91 -0.04
C GLU A 179 -8.05 -7.84 1.51
N PRO A 180 -6.82 -7.71 2.04
CA PRO A 180 -6.59 -7.63 3.48
C PRO A 180 -7.16 -6.33 4.07
N ALA A 181 -7.35 -6.29 5.39
CA ALA A 181 -7.92 -5.11 6.05
C ALA A 181 -7.09 -3.84 5.83
N LEU A 182 -5.76 -3.95 5.83
CA LEU A 182 -4.85 -2.88 5.39
C LEU A 182 -4.42 -3.15 3.95
N SER A 183 -4.80 -2.27 3.03
CA SER A 183 -4.52 -2.43 1.60
C SER A 183 -4.24 -1.08 0.92
N VAL A 184 -4.02 -1.11 -0.39
CA VAL A 184 -3.68 0.07 -1.19
C VAL A 184 -4.92 0.92 -1.48
N ASN A 185 -4.79 2.24 -1.36
CA ASN A 185 -5.87 3.18 -1.71
C ASN A 185 -5.64 3.90 -3.04
N GLU A 186 -4.40 4.32 -3.30
CA GLU A 186 -3.96 4.96 -4.55
C GLU A 186 -2.55 4.45 -4.93
N PRO A 187 -2.06 4.69 -6.17
CA PRO A 187 -0.72 4.30 -6.56
C PRO A 187 0.36 4.81 -5.60
N MET A 188 1.39 3.99 -5.40
CA MET A 188 2.59 4.37 -4.65
C MET A 188 3.80 4.31 -5.56
N TYR A 189 4.50 5.42 -5.66
CA TYR A 189 5.59 5.61 -6.59
C TYR A 189 6.63 6.57 -6.04
N PHE A 190 7.81 6.51 -6.64
CA PHE A 190 8.85 7.52 -6.54
C PHE A 190 9.35 7.81 -7.94
N VAL A 191 9.25 9.06 -8.36
CA VAL A 191 9.71 9.54 -9.67
C VAL A 191 10.60 10.76 -9.52
N ALA A 192 11.57 10.91 -10.40
CA ALA A 192 12.45 12.08 -10.46
C ALA A 192 12.58 12.57 -11.91
N GLY A 193 12.78 13.87 -12.08
CA GLY A 193 12.92 14.50 -13.39
C GLY A 193 12.91 16.02 -13.26
N GLY A 194 12.44 16.73 -14.26
CA GLY A 194 12.46 18.19 -14.26
C GLY A 194 11.76 18.78 -15.48
N THR A 195 11.94 20.08 -15.69
CA THR A 195 11.31 20.82 -16.79
C THR A 195 12.19 20.81 -18.04
N SER A 196 13.51 20.86 -17.84
CA SER A 196 14.52 21.14 -18.87
C SER A 196 15.61 20.07 -18.98
N GLY A 197 15.52 18.99 -18.18
CA GLY A 197 16.50 17.89 -18.17
C GLY A 197 17.86 18.24 -17.55
N GLY A 198 17.99 19.40 -16.89
CA GLY A 198 19.18 19.78 -16.15
C GLY A 198 19.17 19.22 -14.72
N LEU A 199 20.34 19.23 -14.07
CA LEU A 199 20.46 18.87 -12.65
C LEU A 199 19.94 19.98 -11.73
N ASN A 200 20.01 21.24 -12.16
CA ASN A 200 19.62 22.40 -11.36
C ASN A 200 18.10 22.57 -11.23
N ASP A 201 17.30 21.96 -12.11
CA ASP A 201 15.83 21.95 -12.04
C ASP A 201 15.26 20.56 -11.72
N ALA A 202 16.11 19.68 -11.16
CA ALA A 202 15.72 18.34 -10.78
C ALA A 202 14.74 18.38 -9.60
N THR A 203 13.59 17.73 -9.78
CA THR A 203 12.58 17.53 -8.75
C THR A 203 12.21 16.04 -8.66
N ALA A 204 11.94 15.57 -7.46
CA ALA A 204 11.33 14.28 -7.22
C ALA A 204 9.92 14.44 -6.68
N ARG A 205 9.05 13.49 -7.04
CA ARG A 205 7.70 13.35 -6.50
C ARG A 205 7.50 11.92 -6.06
N PHE A 206 6.96 11.73 -4.87
CA PHE A 206 6.55 10.41 -4.42
C PHE A 206 5.21 10.43 -3.70
N GLN A 207 4.56 9.27 -3.68
CA GLN A 207 3.28 9.07 -3.03
C GLN A 207 3.24 7.76 -2.25
N PHE A 208 2.65 7.84 -1.06
CA PHE A 208 2.27 6.70 -0.22
C PHE A 208 0.76 6.74 0.01
N SER A 209 0.06 5.62 -0.12
CA SER A 209 -1.39 5.61 0.03
C SER A 209 -1.97 4.26 0.47
N LEU A 210 -2.48 4.20 1.69
CA LEU A 210 -3.11 3.01 2.27
C LEU A 210 -4.56 3.30 2.63
N LYS A 211 -5.40 2.27 2.61
CA LYS A 211 -6.71 2.22 3.26
C LYS A 211 -6.76 1.08 4.26
N TYR A 212 -7.53 1.31 5.32
CA TYR A 212 -7.87 0.35 6.34
C TYR A 212 -9.38 0.17 6.38
N ARG A 213 -9.85 -1.06 6.17
CA ARG A 213 -11.24 -1.45 6.33
C ARG A 213 -11.56 -1.53 7.83
N ILE A 214 -12.41 -0.61 8.30
CA ILE A 214 -12.63 -0.37 9.74
C ILE A 214 -13.38 -1.55 10.39
N LEU A 215 -14.33 -2.13 9.66
CA LEU A 215 -15.17 -3.21 10.15
C LEU A 215 -14.99 -4.44 9.28
N ASP A 216 -14.75 -5.58 9.93
CA ASP A 216 -14.71 -6.86 9.25
C ASP A 216 -16.13 -7.21 8.71
N PRO A 217 -16.27 -7.68 7.46
CA PRO A 217 -17.53 -8.15 6.91
C PRO A 217 -18.26 -9.16 7.78
N ASP A 218 -17.53 -9.96 8.57
CA ASP A 218 -18.11 -10.99 9.43
C ASP A 218 -18.42 -10.48 10.84
N SER A 219 -18.13 -9.21 11.14
CA SER A 219 -18.36 -8.62 12.47
C SER A 219 -19.85 -8.41 12.78
N LEU A 220 -20.23 -8.51 14.07
CA LEU A 220 -21.61 -8.33 14.54
C LEU A 220 -22.27 -7.02 14.07
N PRO A 221 -21.59 -5.84 14.09
CA PRO A 221 -22.18 -4.61 13.57
C PRO A 221 -22.56 -4.71 12.08
N VAL A 222 -21.73 -5.38 11.26
CA VAL A 222 -21.99 -5.56 9.84
C VAL A 222 -23.14 -6.55 9.60
N GLN A 223 -23.25 -7.60 10.40
CA GLN A 223 -24.39 -8.52 10.30
C GLN A 223 -25.72 -7.81 10.56
N TRP A 224 -25.73 -6.82 11.47
CA TRP A 224 -26.91 -5.99 11.72
C TRP A 224 -27.14 -4.94 10.62
N CYS A 225 -26.08 -4.37 10.06
CA CYS A 225 -26.13 -3.37 9.00
C CYS A 225 -25.03 -3.63 7.96
N HIS A 226 -25.36 -4.44 6.93
CA HIS A 226 -24.40 -4.87 5.90
C HIS A 226 -23.58 -3.74 5.25
N PRO A 227 -24.14 -2.54 4.97
CA PRO A 227 -23.36 -1.43 4.41
C PRO A 227 -22.15 -1.01 5.25
N LEU A 228 -22.13 -1.29 6.56
CA LEU A 228 -21.00 -0.93 7.42
C LEU A 228 -19.67 -1.59 7.01
N SER A 229 -19.72 -2.73 6.30
CA SER A 229 -18.53 -3.40 5.75
C SER A 229 -17.74 -2.55 4.75
N GLY A 230 -18.38 -1.53 4.15
CA GLY A 230 -17.76 -0.62 3.20
C GLY A 230 -17.01 0.55 3.84
N LEU A 231 -16.99 0.69 5.16
CA LEU A 231 -16.33 1.80 5.85
C LEU A 231 -14.81 1.62 5.86
N ASN A 232 -14.12 2.64 5.35
CA ASN A 232 -12.68 2.66 5.19
C ASN A 232 -12.11 3.98 5.71
N PHE A 233 -10.99 3.89 6.42
CA PHE A 233 -10.11 5.02 6.66
C PHE A 233 -8.94 4.93 5.69
N ALA A 234 -8.59 5.98 4.97
CA ALA A 234 -7.37 6.01 4.16
C ALA A 234 -6.50 7.19 4.50
N TYR A 235 -5.22 7.03 4.20
CA TYR A 235 -4.23 8.08 4.29
C TYR A 235 -3.40 8.06 3.03
N THR A 236 -3.44 9.17 2.29
CA THR A 236 -2.53 9.43 1.17
C THR A 236 -1.60 10.57 1.54
N GLN A 237 -0.31 10.42 1.25
CA GLN A 237 0.68 11.48 1.37
C GLN A 237 1.42 11.63 0.05
N THR A 238 1.55 12.86 -0.44
CA THR A 238 2.31 13.19 -1.64
C THR A 238 3.35 14.25 -1.32
N SER A 239 4.61 14.03 -1.68
CA SER A 239 5.69 14.99 -1.44
C SER A 239 6.35 15.38 -2.75
N LEU A 240 6.64 16.67 -2.89
CA LEU A 240 7.48 17.24 -3.95
C LEU A 240 8.80 17.69 -3.33
N TRP A 241 9.90 17.30 -3.95
CA TRP A 241 11.25 17.44 -3.43
C TRP A 241 12.15 18.12 -4.46
N ASP A 242 12.70 19.28 -4.12
CA ASP A 242 13.58 20.04 -5.01
C ASP A 242 15.02 19.54 -4.90
N LEU A 243 15.35 18.53 -5.69
CA LEU A 243 16.68 17.90 -5.69
C LEU A 243 17.79 18.82 -6.22
N GLY A 244 17.43 19.77 -7.09
CA GLY A 244 18.38 20.71 -7.70
C GLY A 244 18.72 21.93 -6.82
N GLU A 245 17.97 22.15 -5.73
CA GLU A 245 18.15 23.30 -4.83
C GLU A 245 19.19 23.04 -3.74
N GLU A 246 19.71 24.11 -3.13
CA GLU A 246 20.72 24.01 -2.07
C GLU A 246 20.18 23.20 -0.87
N SER A 247 20.92 22.18 -0.46
CA SER A 247 20.53 21.21 0.58
C SER A 247 19.33 20.31 0.24
N ALA A 248 18.84 20.35 -1.00
CA ALA A 248 17.73 19.56 -1.51
C ALA A 248 16.52 19.53 -0.54
N PRO A 249 15.83 20.65 -0.29
CA PRO A 249 14.71 20.71 0.63
C PRO A 249 13.43 20.11 0.03
N PHE A 250 12.54 19.60 0.89
CA PHE A 250 11.16 19.32 0.48
C PHE A 250 10.44 20.64 0.18
N HIS A 251 9.93 20.77 -1.04
CA HIS A 251 9.17 21.94 -1.46
C HIS A 251 7.81 21.99 -0.75
N ASP A 252 7.06 20.89 -0.87
CA ASP A 252 5.74 20.74 -0.27
C ASP A 252 5.42 19.26 0.00
N THR A 253 4.64 19.01 1.03
CA THR A 253 4.09 17.68 1.33
C THR A 253 2.63 17.82 1.67
N SER A 254 1.77 17.13 0.93
CA SER A 254 0.33 17.10 1.17
C SER A 254 -0.04 15.83 1.95
N TYR A 255 -0.75 16.03 3.06
CA TYR A 255 -1.30 15.02 3.97
C TYR A 255 -2.80 14.91 3.73
N ARG A 256 -3.27 13.75 3.28
CA ARG A 256 -4.65 13.55 2.84
C ARG A 256 -5.34 12.35 3.50
N PRO A 257 -5.73 12.44 4.78
CA PRO A 257 -6.57 11.45 5.41
C PRO A 257 -8.02 11.53 4.90
N SER A 258 -8.69 10.38 4.78
CA SER A 258 -10.09 10.29 4.40
C SER A 258 -10.82 9.21 5.18
N LEU A 259 -12.10 9.45 5.44
CA LEU A 259 -13.04 8.48 6.00
C LEU A 259 -14.20 8.37 5.03
N PHE A 260 -14.38 7.19 4.44
CA PHE A 260 -15.35 7.01 3.36
C PHE A 260 -15.99 5.64 3.37
N TRP A 261 -17.15 5.58 2.76
CA TRP A 261 -17.79 4.33 2.37
C TRP A 261 -17.38 3.96 0.94
N GLN A 262 -17.12 2.68 0.69
CA GLN A 262 -16.87 2.10 -0.62
C GLN A 262 -17.62 0.77 -0.75
N GLY A 263 -18.38 0.61 -1.83
CA GLY A 263 -19.11 -0.63 -2.06
C GLY A 263 -19.54 -0.81 -3.52
N ALA A 264 -19.92 -2.04 -3.84
CA ALA A 264 -20.38 -2.40 -5.17
C ALA A 264 -21.72 -1.72 -5.48
N ALA A 265 -21.84 -1.21 -6.71
CA ALA A 265 -23.09 -0.72 -7.27
C ALA A 265 -23.57 -1.69 -8.37
N SER A 266 -24.72 -1.43 -8.99
CA SER A 266 -25.37 -2.42 -9.85
C SER A 266 -24.64 -2.71 -11.16
N GLY A 267 -23.80 -1.79 -11.65
CA GLY A 267 -23.08 -1.90 -12.93
C GLY A 267 -23.98 -2.01 -14.18
N LYS A 268 -25.30 -1.82 -14.04
CA LYS A 268 -26.28 -2.03 -15.12
C LYS A 268 -26.63 -0.71 -15.81
N GLY A 269 -26.58 -0.70 -17.14
CA GLY A 269 -26.94 0.47 -17.93
C GLY A 269 -25.99 1.64 -17.65
N LEU A 270 -26.52 2.74 -17.11
CA LEU A 270 -25.73 3.92 -16.72
C LEU A 270 -25.23 3.89 -15.27
N MET A 271 -25.62 2.88 -14.49
CA MET A 271 -25.21 2.78 -13.09
C MET A 271 -23.74 2.37 -12.97
N PRO A 272 -22.98 2.93 -12.00
CA PRO A 272 -21.60 2.57 -11.77
C PRO A 272 -21.44 1.15 -11.22
N ASP A 273 -20.23 0.61 -11.30
CA ASP A 273 -19.81 -0.68 -10.74
C ASP A 273 -19.41 -0.55 -9.26
N MET A 274 -18.92 0.63 -8.86
CA MET A 274 -18.59 0.97 -7.48
C MET A 274 -19.06 2.40 -7.15
N LEU A 275 -19.52 2.61 -5.93
CA LEU A 275 -19.61 3.95 -5.34
C LEU A 275 -18.57 4.08 -4.23
N ARG A 276 -17.91 5.24 -4.19
CA ARG A 276 -17.10 5.70 -3.06
C ARG A 276 -17.60 7.07 -2.63
N GLY A 277 -17.65 7.35 -1.33
CA GLY A 277 -18.01 8.69 -0.86
C GLY A 277 -17.78 8.89 0.62
N GLY A 278 -17.43 10.11 1.01
CA GLY A 278 -17.11 10.42 2.38
C GLY A 278 -16.41 11.75 2.57
N TYR A 279 -15.72 11.87 3.69
CA TYR A 279 -14.96 13.04 4.07
C TYR A 279 -13.48 12.86 3.74
N GLU A 280 -12.85 13.92 3.26
CA GLU A 280 -11.42 13.99 3.01
C GLU A 280 -10.88 15.34 3.47
N HIS A 281 -9.82 15.30 4.27
CA HIS A 281 -9.03 16.47 4.61
C HIS A 281 -7.76 16.44 3.77
N GLU A 282 -7.30 17.59 3.28
CA GLU A 282 -6.00 17.73 2.62
C GLU A 282 -5.31 18.99 3.13
N SER A 283 -4.12 18.86 3.71
CA SER A 283 -3.30 20.01 4.14
C SER A 283 -1.83 19.77 3.90
N ASN A 284 -1.03 20.84 3.87
CA ASN A 284 0.42 20.72 3.66
C ASN A 284 1.26 20.70 4.94
N GLY A 285 0.62 20.73 6.11
CA GLY A 285 1.29 20.74 7.42
C GLY A 285 2.15 21.97 7.71
N LYS A 286 2.09 23.02 6.87
CA LYS A 286 2.79 24.29 7.09
C LYS A 286 1.95 25.28 7.89
N ASP A 287 2.61 26.27 8.48
CA ASP A 287 2.00 27.38 9.22
C ASP A 287 2.10 28.71 8.47
N GLY A 288 1.51 29.75 9.05
CA GLY A 288 1.57 31.12 8.52
C GLY A 288 1.15 31.23 7.05
N ALA A 289 1.88 32.05 6.29
CA ALA A 289 1.59 32.36 4.90
C ALA A 289 1.68 31.16 3.94
N ASP A 290 2.41 30.11 4.33
CA ASP A 290 2.60 28.90 3.53
C ASP A 290 1.60 27.80 3.89
N SER A 291 0.79 28.00 4.94
CA SER A 291 -0.25 27.08 5.35
C SER A 291 -1.31 26.92 4.27
N ARG A 292 -1.62 25.68 3.91
CA ARG A 292 -2.72 25.37 3.01
C ARG A 292 -3.53 24.20 3.55
N GLY A 293 -4.85 24.29 3.40
CA GLY A 293 -5.76 23.26 3.90
C GLY A 293 -7.13 23.33 3.26
N ILE A 294 -7.73 22.17 3.02
CA ILE A 294 -9.11 22.01 2.55
C ILE A 294 -9.76 20.82 3.24
N ASP A 295 -11.06 20.95 3.50
CA ASP A 295 -11.93 19.85 3.91
C ASP A 295 -12.99 19.65 2.84
N MET A 296 -13.23 18.41 2.46
CA MET A 296 -14.13 18.06 1.37
C MET A 296 -15.09 16.97 1.80
N PHE A 297 -16.34 17.09 1.34
CA PHE A 297 -17.18 15.91 1.14
C PHE A 297 -17.10 15.53 -0.33
N PHE A 298 -16.91 14.24 -0.62
CA PHE A 298 -16.81 13.74 -1.99
C PHE A 298 -17.72 12.56 -2.26
N MET A 299 -18.07 12.41 -3.53
CA MET A 299 -18.71 11.23 -4.10
C MET A 299 -17.98 10.86 -5.40
N GLN A 300 -17.74 9.59 -5.59
CA GLN A 300 -17.00 9.05 -6.73
C GLN A 300 -17.70 7.77 -7.20
N PRO A 301 -18.64 7.87 -8.17
CA PRO A 301 -19.07 6.72 -8.94
C PRO A 301 -17.91 6.24 -9.83
N VAL A 302 -17.75 4.92 -9.95
CA VAL A 302 -16.68 4.30 -10.75
C VAL A 302 -17.28 3.26 -11.69
N TRP A 303 -16.96 3.38 -12.97
CA TRP A 303 -17.33 2.44 -14.03
C TRP A 303 -16.10 1.66 -14.49
N GLU A 304 -16.28 0.37 -14.78
CA GLU A 304 -15.28 -0.53 -15.32
C GLU A 304 -15.78 -1.17 -16.62
N ILE A 305 -15.07 -0.91 -17.72
CA ILE A 305 -15.37 -1.45 -19.04
C ILE A 305 -14.23 -2.38 -19.46
N GLY A 306 -14.51 -3.68 -19.56
CA GLY A 306 -13.57 -4.68 -20.05
C GLY A 306 -13.63 -4.86 -21.56
N PHE A 307 -12.46 -5.00 -22.20
CA PHE A 307 -12.32 -5.24 -23.63
C PHE A 307 -11.91 -6.69 -23.93
N PRO A 308 -12.14 -7.22 -25.16
CA PRO A 308 -11.82 -8.61 -25.51
C PRO A 308 -10.34 -8.96 -25.41
N ASP A 309 -9.43 -7.99 -25.56
CA ASP A 309 -7.98 -8.16 -25.53
C ASP A 309 -7.38 -8.13 -24.11
N GLY A 310 -8.24 -8.16 -23.09
CA GLY A 310 -7.88 -8.11 -21.67
C GLY A 310 -7.67 -6.70 -21.13
N ARG A 311 -7.77 -5.65 -21.97
CA ARG A 311 -7.70 -4.27 -21.50
C ARG A 311 -8.94 -3.92 -20.68
N ARG A 312 -8.79 -2.97 -19.77
CA ARG A 312 -9.88 -2.40 -18.98
C ARG A 312 -9.78 -0.89 -19.01
N LEU A 313 -10.92 -0.23 -19.13
CA LEU A 313 -11.08 1.21 -18.90
C LEU A 313 -11.83 1.39 -17.59
N ILE A 314 -11.22 2.09 -16.64
CA ILE A 314 -11.86 2.56 -15.43
C ILE A 314 -12.06 4.07 -15.58
N PHE A 315 -13.29 4.51 -15.31
CA PHE A 315 -13.65 5.92 -15.28
C PHE A 315 -14.30 6.23 -13.94
N GLY A 316 -13.74 7.17 -13.19
CA GLY A 316 -14.16 7.43 -11.81
C GLY A 316 -14.10 8.90 -11.41
N PRO A 317 -15.01 9.77 -11.91
CA PRO A 317 -15.03 11.17 -11.55
C PRO A 317 -15.26 11.35 -10.05
N LYS A 318 -14.32 11.97 -9.34
CA LYS A 318 -14.47 12.31 -7.93
C LYS A 318 -15.02 13.73 -7.84
N ILE A 319 -16.29 13.84 -7.50
CA ILE A 319 -17.03 15.10 -7.36
C ILE A 319 -16.97 15.52 -5.89
N TYR A 320 -16.62 16.76 -5.59
CA TYR A 320 -16.48 17.24 -4.22
C TYR A 320 -16.94 18.67 -4.00
N GLY A 321 -17.47 18.89 -2.79
CA GLY A 321 -17.77 20.20 -2.23
C GLY A 321 -16.77 20.56 -1.15
N TYR A 322 -16.26 21.79 -1.16
CA TYR A 322 -15.38 22.30 -0.11
C TYR A 322 -16.23 22.68 1.11
N LEU A 323 -16.04 21.94 2.21
CA LEU A 323 -16.66 22.24 3.50
C LEU A 323 -15.92 23.38 4.21
N ASN A 324 -14.60 23.35 4.12
CA ASN A 324 -13.72 24.36 4.70
C ASN A 324 -12.48 24.54 3.81
N LYS A 325 -11.94 25.74 3.85
CA LYS A 325 -10.71 26.13 3.15
C LYS A 325 -9.93 27.03 4.09
N SER A 326 -8.64 26.77 4.26
CA SER A 326 -7.76 27.70 4.99
C SER A 326 -7.80 29.09 4.34
N GLY A 327 -7.65 30.13 5.17
CA GLY A 327 -7.70 31.52 4.74
C GLY A 327 -6.69 31.83 3.62
N HIS A 328 -5.55 31.14 3.63
CA HIS A 328 -4.50 31.30 2.63
C HIS A 328 -4.77 30.56 1.30
N ASN A 329 -5.86 29.79 1.20
CA ASN A 329 -6.31 29.14 -0.04
C ASN A 329 -7.82 29.17 -0.28
N SER A 330 -8.48 30.26 0.13
CA SER A 330 -9.93 30.46 -0.01
C SER A 330 -10.44 30.44 -1.46
N ASP A 331 -9.57 30.64 -2.45
CA ASP A 331 -9.88 30.66 -3.88
C ASP A 331 -9.40 29.41 -4.65
N ILE A 332 -9.02 28.33 -3.96
CA ILE A 332 -8.51 27.08 -4.57
C ILE A 332 -9.41 26.49 -5.66
N GLN A 333 -10.74 26.64 -5.54
CA GLN A 333 -11.70 26.16 -6.53
C GLN A 333 -11.52 26.81 -7.91
N LYS A 334 -10.95 28.02 -7.99
CA LYS A 334 -10.64 28.69 -9.26
C LYS A 334 -9.60 27.92 -10.09
N TYR A 335 -8.81 27.08 -9.44
CA TYR A 335 -7.69 26.34 -10.01
C TYR A 335 -7.97 24.84 -10.09
N ARG A 336 -8.46 24.25 -8.99
CA ARG A 336 -8.69 22.80 -8.85
C ARG A 336 -10.09 22.36 -9.30
N GLY A 337 -11.07 23.26 -9.19
CA GLY A 337 -12.48 22.96 -9.50
C GLY A 337 -13.16 22.16 -8.40
N ASN A 338 -14.17 21.40 -8.80
CA ASN A 338 -15.02 20.57 -7.93
C ASN A 338 -15.11 19.11 -8.40
N VAL A 339 -14.34 18.75 -9.44
CA VAL A 339 -14.33 17.42 -10.01
C VAL A 339 -12.90 17.06 -10.41
N ASP A 340 -12.43 15.93 -9.90
CA ASP A 340 -11.24 15.25 -10.40
C ASP A 340 -11.71 14.18 -11.40
N TRP A 341 -11.37 14.34 -12.68
CA TRP A 341 -11.70 13.37 -13.72
C TRP A 341 -10.59 12.32 -13.79
N ILE A 342 -10.89 11.10 -13.33
CA ILE A 342 -9.92 10.03 -13.18
C ILE A 342 -10.20 8.92 -14.21
N PHE A 343 -9.17 8.58 -14.97
CA PHE A 343 -9.20 7.50 -15.96
C PHE A 343 -8.05 6.54 -15.72
N ARG A 344 -8.28 5.24 -15.96
CA ARG A 344 -7.23 4.23 -16.00
C ARG A 344 -7.51 3.28 -17.15
N TYR A 345 -6.56 3.12 -18.06
CA TYR A 345 -6.71 2.28 -19.25
C TYR A 345 -5.49 1.41 -19.46
N GLY A 346 -5.69 0.10 -19.64
CA GLY A 346 -4.60 -0.82 -19.97
C GLY A 346 -4.85 -2.23 -19.50
N ARG A 347 -3.76 -3.00 -19.35
CA ARG A 347 -3.79 -4.40 -18.88
C ARG A 347 -3.02 -4.56 -17.58
N GLU A 348 -3.56 -5.34 -16.65
CA GLU A 348 -2.91 -5.63 -15.36
C GLU A 348 -1.56 -6.36 -15.50
N ASP A 349 -1.35 -7.09 -16.59
CA ASP A 349 -0.09 -7.78 -16.91
C ASP A 349 0.80 -7.00 -17.91
N GLY A 350 0.40 -5.79 -18.29
CA GLY A 350 1.06 -4.98 -19.31
C GLY A 350 1.09 -3.50 -18.99
N LEU A 351 1.03 -2.69 -20.04
CA LEU A 351 1.03 -1.23 -19.95
C LEU A 351 -0.29 -0.72 -19.36
N ILE A 352 -0.20 0.23 -18.42
CA ILE A 352 -1.36 0.96 -17.87
C ILE A 352 -1.08 2.45 -17.93
N LEU A 353 -2.04 3.19 -18.48
CA LEU A 353 -2.10 4.64 -18.44
C LEU A 353 -3.16 5.05 -17.40
N ALA A 354 -2.76 5.83 -16.39
CA ALA A 354 -3.67 6.55 -15.52
C ALA A 354 -3.64 8.05 -15.87
N SER A 355 -4.79 8.70 -15.81
CA SER A 355 -4.92 10.12 -16.14
C SER A 355 -5.79 10.82 -15.11
N LEU A 356 -5.37 12.01 -14.69
CA LEU A 356 -6.11 12.89 -13.79
C LEU A 356 -6.24 14.27 -14.44
N PHE A 357 -7.49 14.73 -14.60
CA PHE A 357 -7.76 16.09 -15.08
C PHE A 357 -8.54 16.89 -14.05
N ARG A 358 -8.20 18.18 -13.95
CA ARG A 358 -8.87 19.14 -13.09
C ARG A 358 -9.17 20.41 -13.86
N ILE A 359 -10.37 20.93 -13.70
CA ILE A 359 -10.83 22.16 -14.34
C ILE A 359 -11.44 23.06 -13.27
N GLY A 360 -10.72 24.13 -12.95
CA GLY A 360 -11.11 25.19 -12.06
C GLY A 360 -12.24 26.06 -12.58
N THR A 361 -12.94 26.72 -11.67
CA THR A 361 -14.13 27.54 -12.00
C THR A 361 -13.84 28.76 -12.85
N THR A 362 -12.56 29.12 -13.05
CA THR A 362 -12.13 30.22 -13.92
C THR A 362 -11.37 29.73 -15.15
N GLY A 363 -11.56 28.47 -15.56
CA GLY A 363 -10.92 27.88 -16.74
C GLY A 363 -9.44 27.52 -16.58
N ARG A 364 -8.87 27.67 -15.37
CA ARG A 364 -7.54 27.13 -15.04
C ARG A 364 -7.66 25.63 -14.78
N GLY A 365 -6.59 24.88 -14.96
CA GLY A 365 -6.66 23.44 -14.74
C GLY A 365 -5.32 22.75 -14.84
N SER A 366 -5.35 21.43 -14.70
CA SER A 366 -4.18 20.58 -14.81
C SER A 366 -4.52 19.24 -15.43
N ALA A 367 -3.51 18.61 -16.00
CA ALA A 367 -3.54 17.24 -16.47
C ALA A 367 -2.30 16.51 -15.93
N GLN A 368 -2.50 15.30 -15.41
CA GLN A 368 -1.44 14.36 -15.07
C GLN A 368 -1.67 13.07 -15.85
N PHE A 369 -0.60 12.52 -16.40
CA PHE A 369 -0.57 11.23 -17.07
C PHE A 369 0.52 10.38 -16.45
N ASP A 370 0.15 9.19 -16.01
CA ASP A 370 1.03 8.23 -15.39
C ASP A 370 1.03 6.94 -16.21
N LEU A 371 2.18 6.58 -16.77
CA LEU A 371 2.36 5.36 -17.54
C LEU A 371 3.17 4.36 -16.72
N SER A 372 2.65 3.14 -16.56
CA SER A 372 3.32 2.09 -15.79
C SER A 372 3.44 0.77 -16.56
N TYR A 373 4.58 0.09 -16.39
CA TYR A 373 4.85 -1.20 -17.02
C TYR A 373 5.52 -2.18 -16.03
N PRO A 374 5.03 -3.44 -15.91
CA PRO A 374 5.54 -4.40 -14.94
C PRO A 374 6.96 -4.86 -15.26
N LEU A 375 7.84 -4.82 -14.25
CA LEU A 375 9.25 -5.25 -14.38
C LEU A 375 9.47 -6.75 -14.18
N ARG A 376 8.38 -7.51 -13.94
CA ARG A 376 8.37 -8.94 -13.54
C ARG A 376 8.93 -9.93 -14.59
N ARG A 377 9.55 -9.46 -15.68
CA ARG A 377 10.13 -10.32 -16.72
C ARG A 377 11.63 -10.18 -16.96
N SER A 378 12.33 -9.19 -16.40
CA SER A 378 13.74 -8.99 -16.79
C SER A 378 14.80 -9.00 -15.68
N PHE A 379 14.55 -8.57 -14.43
CA PHE A 379 15.66 -8.45 -13.46
C PHE A 379 15.30 -8.68 -11.97
N PHE A 380 14.04 -8.53 -11.56
CA PHE A 380 13.64 -8.60 -10.15
C PHE A 380 12.54 -9.65 -9.95
N ALA A 381 12.90 -10.93 -9.93
CA ALA A 381 11.95 -12.03 -9.75
C ALA A 381 11.33 -12.08 -8.34
N ARG A 382 11.88 -11.35 -7.37
CA ARG A 382 11.44 -11.34 -5.96
C ARG A 382 10.81 -10.03 -5.48
N THR A 383 11.06 -8.90 -6.15
CA THR A 383 10.47 -7.60 -5.84
C THR A 383 9.62 -7.14 -7.01
N GLY A 384 8.32 -7.39 -6.94
CA GLY A 384 7.37 -6.87 -7.93
C GLY A 384 7.38 -5.35 -7.90
N GLY A 385 7.65 -4.73 -9.05
CA GLY A 385 7.62 -3.28 -9.22
C GLY A 385 7.31 -2.92 -10.67
N PHE A 386 7.05 -1.63 -10.91
CA PHE A 386 6.67 -1.12 -12.21
C PHE A 386 7.61 0.02 -12.60
N LEU A 387 8.08 0.03 -13.85
CA LEU A 387 8.62 1.25 -14.44
C LEU A 387 7.50 2.27 -14.50
N TYR A 388 7.78 3.52 -14.12
CA TYR A 388 6.77 4.56 -14.00
C TYR A 388 7.25 5.85 -14.66
N LEU A 389 6.46 6.39 -15.57
CA LEU A 389 6.65 7.68 -16.22
C LEU A 389 5.47 8.57 -15.86
N GLN A 390 5.74 9.74 -15.32
CA GLN A 390 4.75 10.74 -14.98
C GLN A 390 4.97 12.01 -15.79
N VAL A 391 3.89 12.53 -16.36
CA VAL A 391 3.85 13.83 -17.03
C VAL A 391 2.77 14.67 -16.37
N PHE A 392 3.15 15.79 -15.77
CA PHE A 392 2.21 16.77 -15.20
C PHE A 392 2.27 18.07 -15.98
N LYS A 393 1.12 18.73 -16.17
CA LYS A 393 1.05 20.08 -16.72
C LYS A 393 -0.11 20.87 -16.14
N GLY A 394 0.15 22.13 -15.79
CA GLY A 394 -0.88 23.09 -15.39
C GLY A 394 -0.75 23.56 -13.94
N TYR A 395 -1.90 23.88 -13.33
CA TYR A 395 -1.97 24.48 -12.00
C TYR A 395 -2.05 23.46 -10.87
N GLY A 396 -1.49 23.78 -9.70
CA GLY A 396 -1.69 22.99 -8.48
C GLY A 396 -1.11 21.59 -8.51
N GLU A 397 0.16 21.51 -8.91
CA GLU A 397 0.99 20.33 -8.72
C GLU A 397 1.14 19.95 -7.24
N SER A 398 1.27 20.97 -6.40
CA SER A 398 1.29 20.92 -4.95
C SER A 398 0.20 21.81 -4.36
N LEU A 399 -0.07 21.68 -3.06
CA LEU A 399 -1.09 22.50 -2.40
C LEU A 399 -0.54 23.91 -2.13
N LEU A 400 0.75 24.02 -1.81
CA LEU A 400 1.45 25.31 -1.68
C LEU A 400 1.32 26.16 -2.94
N ASP A 401 1.54 25.53 -4.10
CA ASP A 401 1.58 26.16 -5.42
C ASP A 401 0.28 26.02 -6.23
N TYR A 402 -0.87 25.91 -5.55
CA TYR A 402 -2.15 25.77 -6.25
C TYR A 402 -2.45 26.90 -7.26
N LYS A 403 -1.80 28.08 -7.10
CA LYS A 403 -1.91 29.22 -8.03
C LYS A 403 -0.87 29.23 -9.15
N HIS A 404 0.23 28.50 -9.00
CA HIS A 404 1.33 28.47 -9.96
C HIS A 404 1.01 27.50 -11.09
N ASN A 405 1.44 27.83 -12.32
CA ASN A 405 1.34 26.94 -13.46
C ASN A 405 2.74 26.39 -13.77
N SER A 406 3.01 25.15 -13.34
CA SER A 406 4.35 24.53 -13.37
C SER A 406 4.88 24.22 -14.78
N GLY A 407 4.24 24.66 -15.86
CA GLY A 407 4.61 24.22 -17.21
C GLY A 407 4.47 22.70 -17.35
N THR A 408 5.30 22.05 -18.18
CA THR A 408 5.32 20.58 -18.32
C THR A 408 6.42 20.00 -17.44
N GLN A 409 6.06 19.11 -16.52
CA GLN A 409 6.97 18.33 -15.69
C GLN A 409 7.01 16.89 -16.19
N VAL A 410 8.20 16.36 -16.45
CA VAL A 410 8.38 14.96 -16.87
C VAL A 410 9.28 14.27 -15.88
N ARG A 411 8.79 13.17 -15.28
CA ARG A 411 9.52 12.40 -14.26
C ARG A 411 9.46 10.92 -14.55
N VAL A 412 10.55 10.22 -14.27
CA VAL A 412 10.67 8.77 -14.44
C VAL A 412 11.10 8.16 -13.11
N GLY A 413 10.64 6.96 -12.83
CA GLY A 413 11.06 6.21 -11.67
C GLY A 413 10.34 4.89 -11.58
N PHE A 414 9.93 4.54 -10.37
CA PHE A 414 9.36 3.23 -10.08
C PHE A 414 8.09 3.35 -9.23
N ALA A 415 7.17 2.42 -9.45
CA ALA A 415 6.01 2.24 -8.60
C ALA A 415 6.06 0.87 -7.93
N PHE A 416 5.57 0.84 -6.69
CA PHE A 416 5.37 -0.40 -5.93
C PHE A 416 4.00 -1.00 -6.26
N VAL A 417 3.01 -0.14 -6.45
CA VAL A 417 1.59 -0.46 -6.74
C VAL A 417 1.01 0.61 -7.67
N ARG A 418 0.07 0.23 -8.55
CA ARG A 418 -0.35 1.05 -9.71
C ARG A 418 -1.85 1.02 -10.02
#